data_AF-A0AAD8GNW0-F1
#
_entry.id   AF-A0AAD8GNW0-F1
#
_cell.length_a   1.000
_cell.length_b   1.000
_cell.length_c   1.000
_cell.angle_alpha   90.00
_cell.angle_beta   90.00
_cell.angle_gamma   90.00
#
_symmetry.space_group_name_H-M   'P 1'
#
loop_
_entity.id
_entity.type
_entity.pdbx_description
1 polymer ?
#
loop_
_entity_poly.entity_id
_entity_poly.type
_entity_poly.pdbx_seq_one_letter_code
_entity_poly.pdbx_strand_id
1 'polypeptide(L)'
;MSYFKEIGAYPDAEKAKDSIGIGPGKGKMRNIPGIEIANLERLNLLKLAPGIHLGRSKLMNADLARIFNSDEIQSVVRPIKKDVKRATLKKNPLKNLNTMLRLNPYAKTAMRMSLLAEAQRVKSKKEKIDRKRKPLTKVSNCAD
;
A
#
# COMPACT_ATOMS: atom_id res chain seq x y z
N MET A 1 10.93 -46.32 26.20
CA MET A 1 11.49 -44.96 26.05
C MET A 1 11.07 -44.14 27.26
N SER A 2 11.73 -43.03 27.59
CA SER A 2 11.20 -42.17 28.67
C SER A 2 9.90 -41.52 28.18
N TYR A 3 8.85 -41.57 29.00
CA TYR A 3 7.51 -41.02 28.71
C TYR A 3 7.55 -39.59 28.14
N PHE A 4 8.51 -38.76 28.58
CA PHE A 4 8.73 -37.40 28.08
C PHE A 4 9.11 -37.30 26.60
N LYS A 5 9.78 -38.32 26.05
CA LYS A 5 10.11 -38.39 24.62
C LYS A 5 8.91 -38.79 23.77
N GLU A 6 7.98 -39.55 24.33
CA GLU A 6 6.74 -39.98 23.69
C GLU A 6 5.71 -38.82 23.60
N ILE A 7 5.60 -37.98 24.64
CA ILE A 7 4.71 -36.81 24.65
C ILE A 7 5.30 -35.56 23.98
N GLY A 8 6.51 -35.64 23.42
CA GLY A 8 7.16 -34.54 22.70
C GLY A 8 7.66 -33.37 23.57
N ALA A 9 7.66 -33.51 24.90
CA ALA A 9 8.07 -32.47 25.85
C ALA A 9 9.59 -32.49 26.15
N TYR A 10 10.30 -33.52 25.68
CA TYR A 10 11.75 -33.71 25.93
C TYR A 10 12.66 -32.55 25.43
N PRO A 11 12.40 -31.86 24.30
CA PRO A 11 13.25 -30.77 23.84
C PRO A 11 13.34 -29.57 24.79
N ASP A 12 12.26 -29.25 25.52
CA ASP A 12 12.25 -28.15 26.49
C ASP A 12 13.10 -28.48 27.74
N ALA A 13 13.11 -29.77 28.13
CA ALA A 13 13.97 -30.27 29.21
C ALA A 13 15.46 -30.29 28.83
N GLU A 14 15.80 -30.55 27.56
CA GLU A 14 17.18 -30.40 27.06
C GLU A 14 17.61 -28.94 27.03
N LYS A 15 16.75 -28.03 26.55
CA LYS A 15 17.02 -26.58 26.56
C LYS A 15 17.28 -26.05 27.97
N ALA A 16 16.54 -26.53 28.97
CA ALA A 16 16.76 -26.16 30.36
C ALA A 16 18.10 -26.68 30.91
N LYS A 17 18.52 -27.90 30.54
CA LYS A 17 19.85 -28.47 30.91
C LYS A 17 20.99 -27.59 30.41
N ASP A 18 20.90 -27.16 29.16
CA ASP A 18 21.97 -26.43 28.49
C ASP A 18 22.07 -24.96 28.95
N SER A 19 20.99 -24.41 29.51
CA SER A 19 20.90 -23.00 29.96
C SER A 19 21.41 -22.72 31.39
N ILE A 20 21.82 -23.74 32.16
CA ILE A 20 22.16 -23.56 33.57
C ILE A 20 23.59 -23.04 33.73
N GLY A 21 23.71 -21.75 34.08
CA GLY A 21 24.92 -21.20 34.69
C GLY A 21 25.09 -21.71 36.12
N ILE A 22 26.30 -22.13 36.50
CA ILE A 22 26.59 -22.60 37.86
C ILE A 22 26.59 -21.40 38.81
N GLY A 23 25.52 -21.23 39.59
CA GLY A 23 25.51 -20.33 40.75
C GLY A 23 26.35 -20.88 41.92
N PRO A 24 27.10 -20.05 42.67
CA PRO A 24 27.87 -20.51 43.83
C PRO A 24 26.96 -20.89 45.01
N GLY A 25 27.19 -22.05 45.63
CA GLY A 25 26.44 -22.51 46.83
C GLY A 25 26.40 -24.04 47.03
N LYS A 26 26.19 -24.49 48.27
CA LYS A 26 26.27 -25.90 48.73
C LYS A 26 24.97 -26.73 48.53
N GLY A 27 24.11 -26.40 47.58
CA GLY A 27 22.75 -26.94 47.47
C GLY A 27 22.43 -27.80 46.23
N LYS A 28 23.38 -28.61 45.72
CA LYS A 28 23.34 -29.17 44.34
C LYS A 28 22.64 -30.54 44.15
N MET A 29 21.79 -31.01 45.07
CA MET A 29 21.26 -32.40 45.03
C MET A 29 19.73 -32.51 44.93
N ARG A 30 19.09 -31.95 43.90
CA ARG A 30 17.71 -32.33 43.52
C ARG A 30 17.64 -32.56 41.99
N ASN A 31 17.39 -33.80 41.62
CA ASN A 31 17.77 -34.44 40.36
C ASN A 31 16.65 -34.36 39.28
N ILE A 32 16.64 -33.29 38.50
CA ILE A 32 16.53 -33.15 37.02
C ILE A 32 16.38 -31.63 36.77
N PRO A 33 17.28 -30.98 36.03
CA PRO A 33 17.25 -29.54 35.83
C PRO A 33 16.00 -29.05 35.08
N GLY A 34 15.42 -27.94 35.55
CA GLY A 34 14.29 -27.24 34.90
C GLY A 34 12.91 -27.82 35.17
N ILE A 35 12.78 -28.96 35.86
CA ILE A 35 11.50 -29.63 36.10
C ILE A 35 11.11 -29.49 37.57
N GLU A 36 10.02 -28.77 37.83
CA GLU A 36 9.39 -28.71 39.15
C GLU A 36 8.22 -29.70 39.24
N ILE A 37 8.26 -30.60 40.23
CA ILE A 37 7.13 -31.50 40.53
C ILE A 37 6.17 -30.75 41.45
N ALA A 38 4.98 -30.41 40.96
CA ALA A 38 3.92 -29.82 41.77
C ALA A 38 2.82 -30.85 42.05
N ASN A 39 2.46 -31.01 43.33
CA ASN A 39 1.36 -31.87 43.77
C ASN A 39 0.02 -31.13 43.60
N LEU A 40 -1.01 -31.79 43.04
CA LEU A 40 -2.31 -31.22 42.68
C LEU A 40 -3.03 -30.56 43.86
N GLU A 41 -2.93 -31.14 45.06
CA GLU A 41 -3.57 -30.61 46.28
C GLU A 41 -2.82 -29.41 46.90
N ARG A 42 -1.58 -29.14 46.44
CA ARG A 42 -0.73 -28.03 46.90
C ARG A 42 -0.25 -27.17 45.72
N LEU A 43 -1.02 -27.15 44.63
CA LEU A 43 -0.73 -26.32 43.46
C LEU A 43 -0.97 -24.86 43.83
N ASN A 44 0.11 -24.14 44.10
CA ASN A 44 0.09 -22.75 44.54
C ASN A 44 0.24 -21.82 43.33
N LEU A 45 -0.59 -20.79 43.25
CA LEU A 45 -0.56 -19.72 42.26
C LEU A 45 0.82 -19.05 42.10
N LEU A 46 1.65 -18.97 43.14
CA LEU A 46 3.04 -18.48 43.08
C LEU A 46 3.96 -19.31 42.16
N LYS A 47 3.64 -20.59 41.94
CA LYS A 47 4.39 -21.47 41.04
C LYS A 47 3.94 -21.33 39.57
N LEU A 48 2.68 -20.94 39.32
CA LEU A 48 2.14 -20.71 37.97
C LEU A 48 2.30 -19.25 37.51
N ALA A 49 2.16 -18.29 38.42
CA ALA A 49 2.25 -16.86 38.16
C ALA A 49 2.66 -16.12 39.46
N PRO A 50 3.97 -15.97 39.75
CA PRO A 50 4.45 -15.34 40.97
C PRO A 50 3.97 -13.87 41.05
N GLY A 51 3.09 -13.58 42.02
CA GLY A 51 2.69 -12.22 42.41
C GLY A 51 1.39 -11.66 41.82
N ILE A 52 0.56 -12.45 41.14
CA ILE A 52 -0.58 -11.91 40.37
C ILE A 52 -1.92 -12.48 40.84
N HIS A 53 -2.88 -11.59 41.13
CA HIS A 53 -4.31 -11.92 41.17
C HIS A 53 -4.81 -12.10 39.74
N LEU A 54 -5.54 -13.18 39.45
CA LEU A 54 -6.13 -13.40 38.13
C LEU A 54 -7.11 -12.25 37.82
N GLY A 55 -6.76 -11.41 36.83
CA GLY A 55 -7.57 -10.29 36.43
C GLY A 55 -8.94 -10.73 35.92
N ARG A 56 -9.98 -9.94 36.19
CA ARG A 56 -11.31 -10.18 35.60
C ARG A 56 -11.25 -9.89 34.09
N SER A 57 -11.81 -10.79 33.29
CA SER A 57 -11.94 -10.54 31.85
C SER A 57 -12.87 -9.35 31.62
N LYS A 58 -12.47 -8.42 30.74
CA LYS A 58 -13.32 -7.29 30.33
C LYS A 58 -14.41 -7.69 29.34
N LEU A 59 -14.20 -8.78 28.60
CA LEU A 59 -15.13 -9.31 27.61
C LEU A 59 -15.50 -10.74 27.98
N MET A 60 -16.77 -11.08 27.78
CA MET A 60 -17.23 -12.47 27.94
C MET A 60 -16.71 -13.36 26.81
N ASN A 61 -16.73 -12.83 25.57
CA ASN A 61 -16.21 -13.51 24.38
C ASN A 61 -14.99 -12.75 23.85
N ALA A 62 -13.87 -13.45 23.67
CA ALA A 62 -12.64 -12.85 23.12
C ALA A 62 -12.61 -12.83 21.58
N ASP A 63 -13.47 -13.61 20.92
CA ASP A 63 -13.53 -13.67 19.46
C ASP A 63 -14.31 -12.49 18.88
N LEU A 64 -13.59 -11.38 18.67
CA LEU A 64 -14.12 -10.17 18.06
C LEU A 64 -14.46 -10.35 16.59
N ALA A 65 -13.80 -11.26 15.87
CA ALA A 65 -14.02 -11.45 14.45
C ALA A 65 -15.40 -12.04 14.19
N ARG A 66 -15.83 -13.00 15.02
CA ARG A 66 -17.18 -13.58 14.94
C ARG A 66 -18.26 -12.55 15.25
N ILE A 67 -18.05 -11.72 16.27
CA ILE A 67 -18.99 -10.66 16.65
C ILE A 67 -19.09 -9.64 15.51
N PHE A 68 -17.97 -9.14 15.00
CA PHE A 68 -17.98 -8.12 13.94
C PHE A 68 -18.64 -8.60 12.65
N ASN A 69 -18.44 -9.88 12.28
CA ASN A 69 -18.99 -10.45 11.05
C ASN A 69 -20.39 -11.05 11.22
N SER A 70 -21.04 -10.87 12.37
CA SER A 70 -22.38 -11.41 12.61
C SER A 70 -23.44 -10.59 11.88
N ASP A 71 -24.54 -11.26 11.51
CA ASP A 71 -25.62 -10.66 10.73
C ASP A 71 -26.33 -9.52 11.49
N GLU A 72 -26.39 -9.60 12.82
CA GLU A 72 -26.98 -8.58 13.67
C GLU A 72 -26.21 -7.26 13.59
N ILE A 73 -24.88 -7.32 13.46
CA ILE A 73 -24.05 -6.12 13.33
C ILE A 73 -24.04 -5.63 11.87
N GLN A 74 -23.86 -6.53 10.89
CA GLN A 74 -23.73 -6.14 9.49
C GLN A 74 -25.04 -5.66 8.85
N SER A 75 -26.20 -6.05 9.37
CA SER A 75 -27.50 -5.55 8.89
C SER A 75 -27.77 -4.09 9.28
N VAL A 76 -27.19 -3.62 10.39
CA VAL A 76 -27.39 -2.25 10.90
C VAL A 76 -26.27 -1.30 10.45
N VAL A 77 -25.05 -1.81 10.31
CA VAL A 77 -23.88 -1.01 9.97
C VAL A 77 -23.93 -0.56 8.50
N ARG A 78 -23.62 0.71 8.27
CA ARG A 78 -23.46 1.24 6.90
C ARG A 78 -22.24 0.61 6.24
N PRO A 79 -22.30 0.24 4.95
CA PRO A 79 -21.17 -0.35 4.26
C PRO A 79 -19.98 0.61 4.24
N ILE A 80 -18.78 0.03 4.31
CA ILE A 80 -17.53 0.78 4.28
C ILE A 80 -17.38 1.46 2.92
N LYS A 81 -17.12 2.77 2.92
CA LYS A 81 -16.76 3.52 1.71
C LYS A 81 -15.34 3.13 1.28
N LYS A 82 -15.21 2.40 0.17
CA LYS A 82 -13.92 1.97 -0.38
C LYS A 82 -13.19 3.05 -1.18
N ASP A 83 -13.86 4.17 -1.44
CA ASP A 83 -13.31 5.24 -2.27
C ASP A 83 -12.23 6.04 -1.53
N VAL A 84 -10.98 5.71 -1.81
CA VAL A 84 -9.84 6.51 -1.35
C VAL A 84 -9.63 7.68 -2.32
N LYS A 85 -10.01 8.90 -1.90
CA LYS A 85 -9.73 10.13 -2.64
C LYS A 85 -8.24 10.47 -2.53
N ARG A 86 -7.52 10.38 -3.65
CA ARG A 86 -6.12 10.84 -3.73
C ARG A 86 -6.07 12.33 -4.06
N ALA A 87 -5.08 13.03 -3.51
CA ALA A 87 -4.82 14.42 -3.88
C ALA A 87 -4.47 14.51 -5.38
N THR A 88 -5.26 15.28 -6.13
CA THR A 88 -5.00 15.48 -7.56
C THR A 88 -4.03 16.63 -7.75
N LEU A 89 -2.98 16.42 -8.53
CA LEU A 89 -2.06 17.49 -8.93
C LEU A 89 -2.76 18.45 -9.89
N LYS A 90 -2.69 19.75 -9.61
CA LYS A 90 -3.16 20.80 -10.52
C LYS A 90 -2.17 20.94 -11.67
N LYS A 91 -2.48 20.33 -12.81
CA LYS A 91 -1.67 20.48 -14.04
C LYS A 91 -1.90 21.88 -14.63
N ASN A 92 -0.84 22.48 -15.16
CA ASN A 92 -0.92 23.79 -15.81
C ASN A 92 -1.61 23.66 -17.19
N PRO A 93 -2.75 24.33 -17.43
CA PRO A 93 -3.49 24.24 -18.69
C PRO A 93 -2.70 24.72 -19.91
N LEU A 94 -1.86 25.74 -19.75
CA LEU A 94 -1.04 26.27 -20.84
C LEU A 94 0.02 25.27 -21.32
N LYS A 95 0.42 24.35 -20.44
CA LYS A 95 1.39 23.28 -20.75
C LYS A 95 0.72 21.93 -21.03
N ASN A 96 -0.53 21.73 -20.64
CA ASN A 96 -1.25 20.46 -20.79
C ASN A 96 -2.60 20.67 -21.48
N LEU A 97 -2.64 20.30 -22.77
CA LEU A 97 -3.81 20.47 -23.64
C LEU A 97 -5.07 19.80 -23.08
N ASN A 98 -4.98 18.59 -22.53
CA ASN A 98 -6.16 17.89 -22.01
C ASN A 98 -6.80 18.66 -20.85
N THR A 99 -5.99 19.25 -19.97
CA THR A 99 -6.52 20.10 -18.90
C THR A 99 -7.09 21.41 -19.43
N MET A 100 -6.49 22.01 -20.46
CA MET A 100 -7.04 23.20 -21.11
C MET A 100 -8.38 22.92 -21.78
N LEU A 101 -8.50 21.81 -22.51
CA LEU A 101 -9.73 21.42 -23.19
C LEU A 101 -10.85 21.07 -22.22
N ARG A 102 -10.52 20.46 -21.07
CA ARG A 102 -11.48 20.19 -20.00
C ARG A 102 -12.04 21.47 -19.37
N LEU A 103 -11.20 22.50 -19.23
CA LEU A 103 -11.60 23.78 -18.64
C LEU A 103 -12.26 24.71 -19.66
N ASN A 104 -11.75 24.73 -20.89
CA ASN A 104 -12.21 25.60 -21.96
C ASN A 104 -12.33 24.82 -23.28
N PRO A 105 -13.54 24.37 -23.67
CA PRO A 105 -13.75 23.64 -24.91
C PRO A 105 -13.50 24.50 -26.16
N TYR A 106 -13.71 25.82 -26.09
CA TYR A 106 -13.48 26.75 -27.19
C TYR A 106 -11.98 26.90 -27.53
N ALA A 107 -11.06 26.52 -26.62
CA ALA A 107 -9.64 26.52 -26.93
C ALA A 107 -9.30 25.64 -28.15
N LYS A 108 -10.07 24.56 -28.38
CA LYS A 108 -9.91 23.67 -29.54
C LYS A 108 -10.23 24.37 -30.85
N THR A 109 -11.33 25.10 -30.90
CA THR A 109 -11.77 25.81 -32.11
C THR A 109 -10.83 26.96 -32.42
N ALA A 110 -10.43 27.72 -31.39
CA ALA A 110 -9.45 28.80 -31.53
C ALA A 110 -8.12 28.30 -32.11
N MET A 111 -7.56 27.20 -31.56
CA MET A 111 -6.33 26.59 -32.10
C MET A 111 -6.49 26.08 -33.54
N ARG A 112 -7.65 25.52 -33.88
CA ARG A 112 -7.91 25.04 -35.25
C ARG A 112 -7.97 26.21 -36.23
N MET A 113 -8.64 27.30 -35.86
CA MET A 113 -8.74 28.50 -36.70
C MET A 113 -7.36 29.14 -36.92
N SER A 114 -6.53 29.22 -35.88
CA SER A 114 -5.18 29.77 -36.01
C SER A 114 -4.32 28.94 -36.96
N LEU A 115 -4.39 27.61 -36.85
CA LEU A 115 -3.64 26.69 -37.73
C LEU A 115 -4.05 26.84 -39.21
N LEU A 116 -5.35 26.93 -39.48
CA LEU A 116 -5.86 27.12 -40.85
C LEU A 116 -5.41 28.46 -41.43
N ALA A 117 -5.47 29.54 -40.63
CA ALA A 117 -4.99 30.85 -41.05
C ALA A 117 -3.48 30.86 -41.31
N GLU A 118 -2.69 30.16 -40.49
CA GLU A 118 -1.24 30.05 -40.68
C GLU A 118 -0.90 29.25 -41.95
N ALA A 119 -1.58 28.14 -42.20
CA ALA A 119 -1.43 27.37 -43.44
C ALA A 119 -1.74 28.22 -44.69
N GLN A 120 -2.80 29.03 -44.65
CA GLN A 120 -3.14 29.97 -45.73
C GLN A 120 -2.06 31.06 -45.92
N ARG A 121 -1.49 31.58 -44.83
CA ARG A 121 -0.38 32.56 -44.89
C ARG A 121 0.89 31.96 -45.49
N VAL A 122 1.26 30.74 -45.10
CA VAL A 122 2.43 30.04 -45.65
C VAL A 122 2.23 29.77 -47.14
N LYS A 123 1.04 29.29 -47.55
CA LYS A 123 0.69 29.05 -48.96
C LYS A 123 0.78 30.32 -49.79
N SER A 124 0.11 31.39 -49.38
CA SER A 124 0.13 32.67 -50.11
C SER A 124 1.53 33.31 -50.17
N LYS A 125 2.35 33.14 -49.11
CA LYS A 125 3.77 33.57 -49.12
C LYS A 125 4.57 32.77 -50.15
N LYS A 126 4.39 31.44 -50.21
CA LYS A 126 5.06 30.57 -51.18
C LYS A 126 4.68 30.94 -52.62
N GLU A 127 3.38 31.09 -52.91
CA GLU A 127 2.90 31.52 -54.24
C GLU A 127 3.47 32.88 -54.67
N LYS A 128 3.56 33.84 -53.73
CA LYS A 128 4.20 35.13 -54.00
C LYS A 128 5.69 34.99 -54.35
N ILE A 129 6.41 34.12 -53.64
CA ILE A 129 7.84 33.84 -53.91
C ILE A 129 7.99 33.14 -55.26
N ASP A 130 7.17 32.14 -55.55
CA ASP A 130 7.23 31.37 -56.80
C ASP A 130 6.90 32.26 -58.01
N ARG A 131 5.94 33.17 -57.88
CA ARG A 131 5.64 34.18 -58.90
C ARG A 131 6.81 35.12 -59.16
N LYS A 132 7.55 35.52 -58.12
CA LYS A 132 8.78 36.33 -58.28
C LYS A 132 9.93 35.54 -58.91
N ARG A 133 9.99 34.23 -58.68
CA ARG A 133 11.01 33.34 -59.25
C ARG A 133 10.73 32.95 -60.71
N LYS A 134 9.50 33.12 -61.21
CA LYS A 134 9.15 32.83 -62.60
C LYS A 134 9.83 33.85 -63.54
N PRO A 135 10.68 33.43 -64.48
CA PRO A 135 11.28 34.35 -65.45
C PRO A 135 10.21 34.90 -66.40
N LEU A 136 10.21 36.22 -66.63
CA LEU A 136 9.39 36.87 -67.65
C LEU A 136 9.93 36.46 -69.03
N THR A 137 9.14 35.74 -69.83
CA THR A 137 9.44 35.56 -71.25
C THR A 137 9.30 36.91 -71.96
N LYS A 138 10.41 37.48 -72.44
CA LYS A 138 10.35 38.61 -73.39
C LYS A 138 9.73 38.08 -74.68
N VAL A 139 8.48 38.42 -74.95
CA VAL A 139 7.85 38.16 -76.23
C VAL A 139 8.41 39.17 -77.22
N SER A 140 9.20 38.70 -78.18
CA SER A 140 9.63 39.42 -79.36
C SER A 140 8.44 39.54 -80.33
N ASN A 141 7.87 40.74 -80.47
CA ASN A 141 7.03 41.07 -81.62
C ASN A 141 7.90 41.81 -82.63
N CYS A 142 8.45 41.05 -83.59
CA CYS A 142 9.03 41.58 -84.84
C CYS A 142 8.59 40.65 -85.98
N ALA A 143 7.66 41.11 -86.82
CA ALA A 143 7.27 40.68 -88.18
C ALA A 143 5.85 41.22 -88.41
N ASP A 144 5.50 42.06 -89.40
CA ASP A 144 6.14 42.57 -90.62
C ASP A 144 5.79 44.07 -90.79
#